data_AF-A0A973H3Y6-F1
#
_entry.id   AF-A0A973H3Y6-F1
#
_cell.length_a   1.000
_cell.length_b   1.000
_cell.length_c   1.000
_cell.angle_alpha   90.00
_cell.angle_beta   90.00
_cell.angle_gamma   90.00
#
_symmetry.space_group_name_H-M   'P 1'
#
loop_
_entity.id
_entity.type
_entity.pdbx_description
1 polymer ?
#
loop_
_entity_poly.entity_id
_entity_poly.type
_entity_poly.pdbx_seq_one_letter_code
_entity_poly.pdbx_strand_id
1 'polypeptide(L)'
;MDTDAAVEAGWRKARADGRVREELLDLAYAQPRLRRRYPWIGMGELHFSRTTEHPWTWDARFVLSEYRGTYFVMGPTRQDVVGRVETAREAVALVLETLPDE
;
A
#
# COMPACT_ATOMS: atom_id res chain seq x y z
N MET A 1 -8.23 -7.00 -20.44
CA MET A 1 -8.74 -6.07 -19.42
C MET A 1 -7.68 -5.00 -19.27
N ASP A 2 -8.06 -3.73 -19.34
CA ASP A 2 -7.12 -2.61 -19.23
C ASP A 2 -6.57 -2.57 -17.79
N THR A 3 -5.26 -2.81 -17.66
CA THR A 3 -4.55 -2.87 -16.38
C THR A 3 -4.70 -1.56 -15.62
N ASP A 4 -4.61 -0.42 -16.31
CA ASP A 4 -4.69 0.90 -15.69
C ASP A 4 -6.09 1.16 -15.14
N ALA A 5 -7.13 0.82 -15.92
CA ALA A 5 -8.51 0.94 -15.49
C ALA A 5 -8.81 0.09 -14.24
N ALA A 6 -8.21 -1.09 -14.14
CA ALA A 6 -8.39 -1.95 -12.98
C ALA A 6 -7.61 -1.48 -11.75
N VAL A 7 -6.40 -0.93 -11.93
CA VAL A 7 -5.63 -0.30 -10.85
C VAL A 7 -6.38 0.92 -10.29
N GLU A 8 -6.91 1.79 -11.15
CA GLU A 8 -7.72 2.94 -10.71
C GLU A 8 -9.05 2.52 -10.06
N ALA A 9 -9.66 1.41 -10.49
CA ALA A 9 -10.80 0.83 -9.79
C ALA A 9 -10.42 0.31 -8.39
N GLY A 10 -9.24 -0.31 -8.25
CA GLY A 10 -8.68 -0.73 -6.97
C GLY A 10 -8.49 0.44 -6.01
N TRP A 11 -7.90 1.56 -6.48
CA TRP A 11 -7.72 2.78 -5.68
C TRP A 11 -9.05 3.38 -5.22
N ARG A 12 -10.04 3.47 -6.11
CA ARG A 12 -11.40 3.92 -5.73
C ARG A 12 -12.01 3.03 -4.67
N LYS A 13 -11.88 1.71 -4.79
CA LYS A 13 -12.37 0.75 -3.79
C LYS A 13 -11.64 0.91 -2.45
N ALA A 14 -10.33 1.08 -2.45
CA ALA A 14 -9.54 1.28 -1.24
C ALA A 14 -9.94 2.56 -0.49
N ARG A 15 -10.22 3.65 -1.21
CA ARG A 15 -10.75 4.90 -0.62
C ARG A 15 -12.16 4.73 -0.06
N ALA A 16 -13.04 4.01 -0.76
CA ALA A 16 -14.41 3.78 -0.30
C ALA A 16 -14.51 2.82 0.91
N ASP A 17 -13.47 2.02 1.17
CA ASP A 17 -13.46 1.03 2.25
C ASP A 17 -13.46 1.66 3.66
N GLY A 18 -12.81 2.82 3.82
CA GLY A 18 -12.87 3.61 5.06
C GLY A 18 -12.09 3.05 6.26
N ARG A 19 -11.48 1.86 6.18
CA ARG A 19 -10.67 1.30 7.27
C ARG A 19 -9.25 1.86 7.35
N VAL A 20 -8.74 2.44 6.25
CA VAL A 20 -7.42 3.09 6.20
C VAL A 20 -7.61 4.60 6.18
N ARG A 21 -6.75 5.32 6.91
CA ARG A 21 -6.78 6.78 6.98
C ARG A 21 -6.60 7.41 5.61
N GLU A 22 -7.43 8.40 5.29
CA GLU A 22 -7.44 9.09 3.99
C GLU A 22 -6.08 9.71 3.67
N GLU A 23 -5.42 10.33 4.65
CA GLU A 23 -4.07 10.90 4.50
C GLU A 23 -3.05 9.89 3.94
N LEU A 24 -3.09 8.64 4.42
CA LEU A 24 -2.18 7.60 3.98
C LEU A 24 -2.48 7.19 2.53
N LEU A 25 -3.76 7.06 2.19
CA LEU A 25 -4.20 6.76 0.83
C LEU A 25 -3.80 7.86 -0.15
N ASP A 26 -3.96 9.13 0.24
CA ASP A 26 -3.61 10.27 -0.59
C ASP A 26 -2.11 10.39 -0.83
N LEU A 27 -1.31 10.22 0.23
CA LEU A 27 0.14 10.23 0.13
C LEU A 27 0.65 9.07 -0.73
N ALA A 28 0.08 7.87 -0.58
CA ALA A 28 0.47 6.72 -1.40
C ALA A 28 0.05 6.91 -2.87
N TYR A 29 -1.17 7.41 -3.13
CA TYR A 29 -1.66 7.68 -4.49
C TYR A 29 -0.85 8.77 -5.20
N ALA A 30 -0.32 9.75 -4.47
CA ALA A 30 0.53 10.80 -5.02
C ALA A 30 1.89 10.28 -5.55
N GLN A 31 2.34 9.10 -5.11
CA GLN A 31 3.61 8.51 -5.52
C GLN A 31 3.45 7.71 -6.82
N PRO A 32 4.08 8.10 -7.95
CA PRO A 32 3.89 7.41 -9.23
C PRO A 32 4.26 5.91 -9.22
N ARG A 33 5.25 5.53 -8.40
CA ARG A 33 5.63 4.12 -8.21
C ARG A 33 4.53 3.32 -7.51
N LEU A 34 3.82 3.89 -6.54
CA LEU A 34 2.73 3.20 -5.83
C LEU A 34 1.41 3.27 -6.58
N ARG A 35 1.09 4.41 -7.20
CA ARG A 35 -0.15 4.59 -7.98
C ARG A 35 -0.32 3.54 -9.07
N ARG A 36 0.77 3.14 -9.72
CA ARG A 36 0.79 2.10 -10.76
C ARG A 36 0.64 0.66 -10.24
N ARG A 37 0.62 0.46 -8.92
CA ARG A 37 0.41 -0.86 -8.29
C ARG A 37 -1.03 -0.99 -7.83
N TYR A 38 -1.59 -2.18 -8.00
CA TYR A 38 -2.95 -2.46 -7.54
C TYR A 38 -3.00 -2.45 -6.00
N PRO A 39 -3.84 -1.59 -5.39
CA PRO A 39 -4.00 -1.55 -3.94
C PRO A 39 -5.14 -2.47 -3.48
N TRP A 40 -5.06 -2.97 -2.26
CA TRP A 40 -6.23 -3.55 -1.58
C TRP A 40 -6.19 -3.33 -0.07
N ILE A 41 -7.37 -3.37 0.55
CA ILE A 41 -7.50 -3.27 2.01
C ILE A 41 -7.81 -4.65 2.60
N GLY A 42 -6.94 -5.14 3.49
CA GLY A 42 -7.12 -6.37 4.24
C GLY A 42 -6.91 -6.09 5.72
N MET A 43 -7.81 -6.54 6.61
CA MET A 43 -7.67 -6.34 8.07
C MET A 43 -7.45 -4.89 8.53
N GLY A 44 -7.89 -3.89 7.74
CA GLY A 44 -7.66 -2.47 8.01
C GLY A 44 -6.27 -1.96 7.58
N GLU A 45 -5.57 -2.75 6.77
CA GLU A 45 -4.23 -2.46 6.31
C GLU A 45 -4.22 -2.19 4.80
N LEU A 46 -3.42 -1.21 4.35
CA LEU A 46 -3.22 -0.95 2.92
C LEU A 46 -2.07 -1.81 2.40
N HIS A 47 -2.39 -2.60 1.36
CA HIS A 47 -1.46 -3.51 0.70
C HIS A 47 -1.27 -3.14 -0.77
N PHE A 48 -0.10 -3.51 -1.32
CA PHE A 48 0.23 -3.37 -2.74
C PHE A 48 0.63 -4.71 -3.35
N SER A 49 0.21 -4.96 -4.60
CA SER A 49 0.64 -6.15 -5.33
C SER A 49 2.11 -6.06 -5.74
N ARG A 50 2.77 -7.21 -5.77
CA ARG A 50 4.14 -7.35 -6.29
C ARG A 50 4.21 -7.14 -7.79
N THR A 51 3.19 -7.59 -8.53
CA THR A 51 3.12 -7.47 -9.99
C THR A 51 2.32 -6.22 -10.37
N THR A 52 2.85 -5.42 -11.29
CA THR A 52 2.14 -4.27 -11.88
C THR A 52 1.13 -4.70 -12.94
N GLU A 53 1.27 -5.92 -13.46
CA GLU A 53 0.41 -6.54 -14.46
C GLU A 53 -0.48 -7.64 -13.86
N HIS A 54 -1.60 -7.90 -14.53
CA HIS A 54 -2.50 -8.97 -14.16
C HIS A 54 -1.90 -10.35 -14.50
N PRO A 55 -2.01 -11.39 -13.65
CA PRO A 55 -2.76 -11.43 -12.40
C PRO A 55 -2.02 -10.79 -11.22
N TRP A 56 -2.72 -9.91 -10.49
CA TRP A 56 -2.18 -9.34 -9.25
C TRP A 56 -2.10 -10.42 -8.20
N THR A 57 -0.93 -10.52 -7.59
CA THR A 57 -0.66 -11.48 -6.55
C THR A 57 -0.96 -10.87 -5.18
N TRP A 58 -1.46 -11.72 -4.29
CA TRP A 58 -1.90 -11.37 -2.93
C TRP A 58 -0.75 -11.41 -1.91
N ASP A 59 0.47 -11.69 -2.37
CA ASP A 59 1.71 -11.58 -1.62
C ASP A 59 2.12 -10.10 -1.53
N ALA A 60 1.44 -9.39 -0.63
CA ALA A 60 1.77 -8.01 -0.31
C ALA A 60 3.23 -7.91 0.15
N ARG A 61 3.99 -6.98 -0.43
CA ARG A 61 5.30 -6.61 0.13
C ARG A 61 5.22 -5.61 1.25
N PHE A 62 4.14 -4.84 1.30
CA PHE A 62 4.01 -3.74 2.24
C PHE A 62 2.62 -3.70 2.84
N VAL A 63 2.61 -3.48 4.14
CA VAL A 63 1.40 -3.36 4.92
C VAL A 63 1.51 -2.08 5.71
N LEU A 64 0.58 -1.17 5.50
CA LEU A 64 0.46 0.06 6.26
C LEU A 64 -0.75 -0.09 7.17
N SER A 65 -0.51 -0.19 8.47
CA SER A 65 -1.57 -0.26 9.49
C SER A 65 -1.32 0.83 10.52
N GLU A 66 -2.35 1.62 10.80
CA GLU A 66 -2.32 2.55 11.92
C GLU A 66 -2.83 1.82 13.16
N TYR A 67 -1.98 1.75 14.18
CA TYR A 67 -2.38 1.30 15.51
C TYR A 67 -1.90 2.30 16.56
N ARG A 68 -2.85 2.91 17.27
CA ARG A 68 -2.62 3.86 18.36
C ARG A 68 -1.75 5.06 17.97
N GLY A 69 -1.98 5.62 16.79
CA GLY A 69 -1.32 6.82 16.26
C GLY A 69 0.02 6.56 15.57
N THR A 70 0.38 5.30 15.32
CA THR A 70 1.64 4.95 14.64
C THR A 70 1.39 4.03 13.46
N TYR A 71 2.20 4.21 12.43
CA TYR A 71 2.17 3.42 11.21
C TYR A 71 3.21 2.31 11.29
N PHE A 72 2.78 1.10 10.99
CA PHE A 72 3.66 -0.05 10.84
C PHE A 72 3.90 -0.29 9.36
N VAL A 73 5.15 -0.55 8.98
CA VAL A 73 5.52 -1.03 7.66
C VAL A 73 6.00 -2.47 7.83
N MET A 74 5.23 -3.41 7.30
CA MET A 74 5.64 -4.82 7.24
C MET A 74 6.16 -5.16 5.84
N GLY A 75 7.01 -6.17 5.75
CA GLY A 75 7.62 -6.69 4.54
C GLY A 75 6.73 -7.73 3.85
N PRO A 76 7.33 -8.58 2.98
CA PRO A 76 6.62 -9.62 2.22
C PRO A 76 5.81 -10.60 3.06
N THR A 77 6.17 -10.75 4.33
CA THR A 77 5.39 -11.49 5.31
C THR A 77 4.98 -10.57 6.45
N ARG A 78 3.85 -10.87 7.09
CA ARG A 78 3.39 -10.16 8.30
C ARG A 78 4.34 -10.30 9.51
N GLN A 79 5.35 -11.16 9.41
CA GLN A 79 6.36 -11.37 10.44
C GLN A 79 7.59 -10.50 10.23
N ASP A 80 7.79 -9.98 9.02
CA ASP A 80 8.93 -9.13 8.68
C ASP A 80 8.57 -7.66 8.95
N VAL A 81 8.75 -7.19 10.18
CA VAL A 81 8.56 -5.76 10.46
C VAL A 81 9.75 -4.98 9.89
N VAL A 82 9.49 -4.16 8.87
CA VAL A 82 10.51 -3.27 8.28
C VAL A 82 10.77 -2.09 9.21
N GLY A 83 9.71 -1.53 9.79
CA GLY A 83 9.83 -0.43 10.73
C GLY A 83 8.51 0.09 11.25
N ARG A 84 8.59 0.93 12.29
CA ARG A 84 7.48 1.66 12.87
C ARG A 84 7.80 3.15 12.81
N VAL A 85 6.83 3.93 12.34
CA VAL A 85 6.97 5.38 12.16
C VAL A 85 5.72 6.09 12.67
N GLU A 86 5.83 7.41 12.89
CA GLU A 86 4.76 8.18 13.51
C GLU A 86 3.88 8.88 12.48
N THR A 87 4.36 9.06 11.25
CA THR A 87 3.64 9.77 10.19
C THR A 87 3.36 8.90 8.97
N ALA A 88 2.24 9.21 8.29
CA ALA A 88 1.90 8.54 7.03
C ALA A 88 2.97 8.79 5.95
N ARG A 89 3.59 9.97 5.96
CA ARG A 89 4.66 10.35 5.03
C ARG A 89 5.89 9.46 5.20
N GLU A 90 6.36 9.26 6.43
CA GLU A 90 7.48 8.37 6.72
C GLU A 90 7.14 6.93 6.35
N ALA A 91 5.89 6.50 6.57
CA ALA A 91 5.48 5.15 6.24
C ALA A 91 5.52 4.90 4.72
N VAL A 92 5.03 5.86 3.94
CA VAL A 92 5.13 5.83 2.47
C VAL A 92 6.59 5.87 2.01
N ALA A 93 7.45 6.69 2.63
CA ALA A 93 8.87 6.75 2.29
C ALA A 93 9.58 5.40 2.53
N LEU A 94 9.34 4.78 3.70
CA LEU A 94 9.93 3.49 4.05
C LEU A 94 9.45 2.36 3.13
N VAL A 95 8.18 2.41 2.69
CA VAL A 95 7.67 1.51 1.64
C VAL A 95 8.41 1.73 0.32
N LEU A 96 8.63 2.99 -0.09
CA LEU A 96 9.33 3.29 -1.34
C LEU A 96 10.79 2.82 -1.35
N GLU A 97 11.48 2.89 -0.22
CA GLU A 97 12.87 2.43 -0.05
C GLU A 97 13.01 0.90 -0.16
N THR A 98 11.94 0.18 0.17
CA THR A 98 11.94 -1.28 0.23
C THR A 98 11.35 -1.94 -1.01
N LEU A 99 10.75 -1.14 -1.92
CA LEU A 99 10.37 -1.62 -3.24
C LEU A 99 11.63 -1.95 -4.05
N PRO A 100 11.65 -3.08 -4.78
CA PRO A 100 12.74 -3.35 -5.71
C PRO A 100 12.85 -2.20 -6.73
N ASP A 101 14.09 -1.87 -7.08
CA ASP A 101 14.39 -1.09 -8.27
C ASP A 101 13.87 -1.85 -9.51
N GLU A 102 13.41 -1.10 -10.52
CA GLU A 102 12.82 -1.66 -11.75
C GLU A 102 13.76 -2.63 -12.48
#